data_AF-A0A7K8LP59-F1
#
_entry.id   AF-A0A7K8LP59-F1
#
_cell.length_a   1.000
_cell.length_b   1.000
_cell.length_c   1.000
_cell.angle_alpha   90.00
_cell.angle_beta   90.00
_cell.angle_gamma   90.00
#
_symmetry.space_group_name_H-M   'P 1'
#
loop_
_entity.id
_entity.type
_entity.pdbx_description
1 polymer ?
#
loop_
_entity_poly.entity_id
_entity_poly.type
_entity_poly.pdbx_seq_one_letter_code
_entity_poly.pdbx_strand_id
1 'polypeptide(L)'
;ILIVTLRVALPNVIRFCCCVAVIYLGYCFCGWIVLGPYHVKFRSLSMVSECLFSLINGDDMFVTFAEMQQNSYLVWLFSQVYLYTFISLFIYMVLSLFIALITGSYETIKHQCEGEAPVSQLHAYIAQCKDSPKSGKYRRDSASSCSVFCCCER
;
A
#
# COMPACT_ATOMS: atom_id res chain seq x y z
N ILE A 1 -3.03 1.80 17.60
CA ILE A 1 -3.57 2.81 16.66
C ILE A 1 -2.83 2.76 15.32
N LEU A 2 -1.51 2.99 15.29
CA LEU A 2 -0.69 2.95 14.05
C LEU A 2 -0.77 1.64 13.23
N ILE A 3 -0.79 0.48 13.91
CA ILE A 3 -0.86 -0.84 13.26
C ILE A 3 -2.26 -1.11 12.66
N VAL A 4 -3.32 -0.60 13.30
CA VAL A 4 -4.71 -0.79 12.84
C VAL A 4 -4.97 0.11 11.63
N THR A 5 -4.50 1.36 11.66
CA THR A 5 -4.57 2.27 10.51
C THR A 5 -3.74 1.75 9.33
N LEU A 6 -2.55 1.18 9.57
CA LEU A 6 -1.76 0.54 8.51
C LEU A 6 -2.50 -0.66 7.88
N ARG A 7 -3.18 -1.49 8.68
CA ARG A 7 -3.97 -2.61 8.15
C ARG A 7 -5.15 -2.20 7.28
N VAL A 8 -5.83 -1.11 7.62
CA VAL A 8 -6.94 -0.58 6.83
C VAL A 8 -6.44 0.07 5.53
N ALA A 9 -5.28 0.73 5.59
CA ALA A 9 -4.65 1.36 4.43
C ALA A 9 -3.94 0.38 3.49
N LEU A 10 -3.45 -0.75 4.00
CA LEU A 10 -2.69 -1.77 3.26
C LEU A 10 -3.29 -2.18 1.91
N PRO A 11 -4.58 -2.54 1.77
CA PRO A 11 -5.13 -2.96 0.47
C PRO A 11 -5.07 -1.86 -0.60
N ASN A 12 -5.26 -0.59 -0.20
CA ASN A 12 -5.17 0.54 -1.13
C ASN A 12 -3.72 0.83 -1.51
N VAL A 13 -2.79 0.73 -0.56
CA VAL A 13 -1.35 0.89 -0.80
C VAL A 13 -0.82 -0.20 -1.72
N ILE A 14 -1.24 -1.46 -1.55
CA ILE A 14 -0.77 -2.58 -2.39
C ILE A 14 -1.13 -2.35 -3.85
N ARG A 15 -2.37 -1.93 -4.14
CA ARG A 15 -2.81 -1.65 -5.53
C ARG A 15 -1.96 -0.56 -6.18
N PHE A 16 -1.71 0.53 -5.45
CA PHE A 16 -0.87 1.62 -5.94
C PHE A 16 0.59 1.16 -6.11
N CYS A 17 1.12 0.40 -5.16
CA CYS A 17 2.46 -0.18 -5.20
C CYS A 17 2.63 -1.11 -6.41
N CYS A 18 1.63 -1.91 -6.76
CA CYS A 18 1.67 -2.72 -7.98
C CYS A 18 1.80 -1.86 -9.25
N CYS A 19 1.04 -0.76 -9.35
CA CYS A 19 1.17 0.17 -10.50
C CYS A 19 2.56 0.79 -10.57
N VAL A 20 3.09 1.24 -9.43
CA VAL A 20 4.44 1.81 -9.33
C VAL A 20 5.51 0.78 -9.71
N ALA A 21 5.35 -0.48 -9.28
CA ALA A 21 6.28 -1.55 -9.62
C ALA A 21 6.34 -1.81 -11.13
N VAL A 22 5.20 -1.76 -11.83
CA VAL A 22 5.18 -1.92 -13.30
C VAL A 22 5.93 -0.78 -13.99
N ILE A 23 5.71 0.47 -13.58
CA ILE A 23 6.42 1.62 -14.13
C ILE A 23 7.93 1.51 -13.84
N TYR A 24 8.28 1.18 -12.60
CA TYR A 24 9.67 1.01 -12.17
C TYR A 24 10.40 -0.06 -12.99
N LEU A 25 9.78 -1.22 -13.21
CA LEU A 25 10.34 -2.27 -14.07
C LEU A 25 10.53 -1.79 -15.51
N GLY A 26 9.57 -1.04 -16.06
CA GLY A 26 9.68 -0.44 -17.39
C GLY A 26 10.90 0.49 -17.51
N TYR A 27 11.14 1.33 -16.51
CA TYR A 27 12.34 2.14 -16.41
C TYR A 27 13.60 1.26 -16.30
N CYS A 28 13.63 0.26 -15.42
CA CYS A 28 14.76 -0.67 -15.31
C CYS A 28 15.13 -1.32 -16.66
N PHE A 29 14.16 -1.82 -17.42
CA PHE A 29 14.42 -2.41 -18.73
C PHE A 29 14.91 -1.38 -19.75
N CYS A 30 14.29 -0.20 -19.79
CA CYS A 30 14.69 0.88 -20.68
C CYS A 30 16.12 1.36 -20.39
N GLY A 31 16.44 1.60 -19.12
CA GLY A 31 17.78 1.98 -18.68
C GLY A 31 18.81 0.90 -18.97
N TRP A 32 18.49 -0.37 -18.73
CA TRP A 32 19.39 -1.48 -18.98
C TRP A 32 19.74 -1.62 -20.48
N ILE A 33 18.74 -1.59 -21.36
CA ILE A 33 18.94 -1.81 -22.80
C ILE A 33 19.64 -0.60 -23.45
N VAL A 34 19.25 0.62 -23.09
CA VAL A 34 19.74 1.84 -23.77
C VAL A 34 21.07 2.32 -23.18
N LEU A 35 21.22 2.33 -21.85
CA LEU A 35 22.43 2.84 -21.18
C LEU A 35 23.45 1.74 -20.86
N GLY A 36 23.05 0.46 -20.88
CA GLY A 36 23.93 -0.66 -20.55
C GLY A 36 25.24 -0.78 -21.36
N PRO A 37 25.27 -0.50 -22.67
CA PRO A 37 26.53 -0.53 -23.42
C PRO A 37 27.44 0.69 -23.15
N TYR A 38 26.90 1.76 -22.54
CA TYR A 38 27.61 3.03 -22.36
C TYR A 38 28.02 3.29 -20.90
N HIS A 39 27.40 2.63 -19.92
CA HIS A 39 27.60 2.96 -18.51
C HIS A 39 27.70 1.71 -17.62
N VAL A 40 28.71 1.68 -16.75
CA VAL A 40 29.02 0.53 -15.88
C VAL A 40 27.91 0.22 -14.88
N LYS A 41 27.20 1.24 -14.36
CA LYS A 41 26.04 1.06 -13.45
C LYS A 41 24.79 0.49 -14.15
N PHE A 42 24.77 0.43 -15.48
CA PHE A 42 23.63 -0.10 -16.24
C PHE A 42 23.92 -1.45 -16.89
N ARG A 43 24.98 -2.16 -16.47
CA ARG A 43 25.39 -3.41 -17.11
C ARG A 43 24.49 -4.61 -16.78
N SER A 44 23.91 -4.63 -15.57
CA SER A 44 22.97 -5.66 -15.12
C SER A 44 21.69 -5.01 -14.59
N LEU A 45 20.55 -5.68 -14.77
CA LEU A 45 19.27 -5.22 -14.23
C LEU A 45 19.33 -4.94 -12.72
N SER A 46 20.11 -5.71 -11.96
CA SER A 46 20.30 -5.50 -10.52
C SER A 46 20.98 -4.17 -10.22
N MET A 47 22.09 -3.83 -10.89
CA MET A 47 22.75 -2.54 -10.69
C MET A 47 21.87 -1.36 -11.15
N VAL A 48 21.11 -1.54 -12.23
CA VAL A 48 20.13 -0.53 -12.68
C VAL A 48 19.10 -0.29 -11.59
N SER A 49 18.58 -1.35 -10.97
CA SER A 49 17.61 -1.24 -9.89
C SER A 49 18.19 -0.56 -8.65
N GLU A 50 19.42 -0.90 -8.25
CA GLU A 50 20.13 -0.25 -7.14
C GLU A 50 20.33 1.25 -7.39
N CYS A 51 20.75 1.61 -8.61
CA CYS A 51 20.93 2.99 -9.04
C CYS A 51 19.60 3.78 -9.03
N LEU A 52 18.53 3.22 -9.62
CA LEU A 52 17.22 3.87 -9.61
C LEU A 52 16.65 3.97 -8.19
N PHE A 53 16.91 2.99 -7.33
CA PHE A 53 16.48 3.03 -5.93
C PHE A 53 17.26 4.09 -5.13
N SER A 54 18.58 4.23 -5.31
CA SER A 54 19.36 5.30 -4.68
C SER A 54 18.89 6.68 -5.15
N LEU A 55 18.61 6.83 -6.46
CA LEU A 55 18.04 8.05 -7.05
C LEU A 55 16.68 8.44 -6.44
N ILE A 56 15.79 7.47 -6.20
CA ILE A 56 14.50 7.73 -5.52
C ILE A 56 14.73 8.26 -4.10
N ASN A 57 15.72 7.73 -3.39
CA ASN A 57 16.08 8.17 -2.03
C ASN A 57 16.87 9.49 -2.02
N GLY A 58 17.20 10.03 -3.19
CA GLY A 58 17.95 11.27 -3.34
C GLY A 58 19.47 11.13 -3.23
N ASP A 59 19.98 9.91 -3.34
CA ASP A 59 21.41 9.62 -3.30
C ASP A 59 22.01 9.56 -4.72
N ASP A 60 23.25 10.02 -4.86
CA ASP A 60 24.07 9.99 -6.08
C ASP A 60 23.53 10.71 -7.34
N MET A 61 22.48 11.54 -7.26
CA MET A 61 21.87 12.19 -8.45
C MET A 61 22.90 12.87 -9.37
N PHE A 62 23.76 13.73 -8.81
CA PHE A 62 24.76 14.49 -9.58
C PHE A 62 25.87 13.61 -10.18
N VAL A 63 26.29 12.56 -9.45
CA VAL A 63 27.37 11.65 -9.88
C VAL A 63 26.95 10.91 -11.14
N THR A 64 25.70 10.40 -11.18
CA THR A 64 25.14 9.77 -12.39
C THR A 64 25.12 10.72 -13.59
N PHE A 65 24.85 12.01 -13.40
CA PHE A 65 24.83 12.97 -14.50
C PHE A 65 26.24 13.33 -15.00
N ALA A 66 27.20 13.46 -14.10
CA ALA A 66 28.58 13.80 -14.44
C ALA A 66 29.27 12.66 -15.21
N GLU A 67 29.02 11.41 -14.83
CA GLU A 67 29.64 10.24 -15.45
C GLU A 67 29.09 9.97 -16.87
N MET A 68 27.84 10.34 -17.14
CA MET A 68 27.21 10.22 -18.47
C MET A 68 27.69 11.25 -19.50
N GLN A 69 28.36 12.34 -19.08
CA GLN A 69 28.83 13.41 -19.98
C GLN A 69 29.99 12.99 -20.90
N GLN A 70 30.69 11.90 -20.57
CA GLN A 70 31.86 11.44 -21.32
C GLN A 70 31.51 10.72 -22.64
N ASN A 71 30.23 10.39 -22.85
CA ASN A 71 29.74 9.64 -24.01
C ASN A 71 29.00 10.53 -25.00
N SER A 72 28.73 10.00 -26.19
CA SER A 72 28.07 10.68 -27.31
C SER A 72 26.88 11.56 -26.88
N TYR A 73 26.79 12.77 -27.44
CA TYR A 73 25.79 13.79 -27.06
C TYR A 73 24.33 13.28 -27.03
N LEU A 74 23.94 12.38 -27.95
CA LEU A 74 22.60 11.80 -27.97
C LEU A 74 22.30 10.92 -26.75
N VAL A 75 23.28 10.13 -26.31
CA VAL A 75 23.15 9.26 -25.13
C VAL A 75 23.08 10.12 -23.87
N TRP A 76 23.87 11.19 -23.83
CA TRP A 76 23.81 12.18 -22.75
C TRP A 76 22.42 12.83 -22.65
N LEU A 77 21.88 13.33 -23.77
CA LEU A 77 20.56 13.95 -23.79
C LEU A 77 19.45 12.96 -23.38
N PHE A 78 19.50 11.72 -23.90
CA PHE A 78 18.57 10.67 -23.53
C PHE A 78 18.63 10.38 -22.03
N SER A 79 19.83 10.28 -21.46
CA SER A 79 20.04 10.01 -20.03
C SER A 79 19.47 11.11 -19.14
N GLN A 80 19.62 12.38 -19.55
CA GLN A 80 19.05 13.53 -18.85
C GLN A 80 17.53 13.46 -18.83
N VAL A 81 16.89 13.28 -19.98
CA VAL A 81 15.43 13.16 -20.08
C VAL A 81 14.93 11.95 -19.30
N TYR A 82 15.61 10.81 -19.43
CA TYR A 82 15.27 9.58 -18.72
C TYR A 82 15.30 9.77 -17.20
N LEU A 83 16.38 10.33 -16.64
CA LEU A 83 16.52 10.54 -15.20
C LEU A 83 15.57 11.62 -14.67
N TYR A 84 15.40 12.74 -15.37
CA TYR A 84 14.46 13.79 -14.93
C TYR A 84 13.00 13.34 -14.97
N THR A 85 12.59 12.61 -16.01
CA THR A 85 11.23 12.05 -16.09
C THR A 85 11.01 11.01 -15.00
N PHE A 86 12.01 10.15 -14.72
CA PHE A 86 11.94 9.18 -13.64
C PHE A 86 11.77 9.84 -12.27
N ILE A 87 12.65 10.79 -11.91
CA ILE A 87 12.64 11.47 -10.61
C ILE A 87 11.33 12.24 -10.41
N SER A 88 10.93 13.04 -11.41
CA SER A 88 9.69 13.82 -11.32
C SER A 88 8.46 12.93 -11.17
N LEU A 89 8.32 11.90 -12.02
CA LEU A 89 7.19 10.98 -11.97
C LEU A 89 7.13 10.26 -10.62
N PHE A 90 8.27 9.77 -10.11
CA PHE A 90 8.28 9.06 -8.83
C PHE A 90 7.92 9.96 -7.65
N ILE A 91 8.37 11.22 -7.65
CA ILE A 91 7.97 12.23 -6.65
C ILE A 91 6.45 12.45 -6.70
N TYR A 92 5.86 12.67 -7.88
CA TYR A 92 4.41 12.84 -8.02
C TYR A 92 3.63 11.60 -7.59
N MET A 93 4.12 10.39 -7.89
CA MET A 93 3.49 9.15 -7.46
C MET A 93 3.52 8.99 -5.94
N VAL A 94 4.66 9.26 -5.29
CA VAL A 94 4.78 9.21 -3.82
C VAL A 94 3.86 10.24 -3.16
N LEU A 95 3.83 11.47 -3.67
CA LEU A 95 2.90 12.50 -3.18
C LEU A 95 1.43 12.08 -3.34
N SER A 96 1.08 11.51 -4.50
CA SER A 96 -0.26 11.00 -4.76
C SER A 96 -0.66 9.86 -3.83
N LEU A 97 0.28 8.96 -3.51
CA LEU A 97 0.08 7.90 -2.52
C LEU A 97 -0.20 8.46 -1.12
N PHE A 98 0.59 9.44 -0.69
CA PHE A 98 0.38 10.09 0.62
C PHE A 98 -0.99 10.76 0.71
N ILE A 99 -1.41 11.47 -0.34
CA ILE A 99 -2.74 12.09 -0.39
C ILE A 99 -3.83 11.01 -0.34
N ALA A 100 -3.73 9.95 -1.15
CA ALA A 100 -4.71 8.87 -1.16
C ALA A 100 -4.82 8.14 0.20
N LEU A 101 -3.70 7.96 0.89
CA LEU A 101 -3.64 7.40 2.24
C LEU A 101 -4.35 8.27 3.28
N ILE A 102 -4.08 9.57 3.25
CA ILE A 102 -4.72 10.54 4.16
C ILE A 102 -6.22 10.61 3.88
N THR A 103 -6.63 10.75 2.61
CA THR A 103 -8.03 10.79 2.21
C THR A 103 -8.76 9.49 2.58
N GLY A 104 -8.17 8.32 2.32
CA GLY A 104 -8.78 7.05 2.69
C GLY A 104 -8.96 6.87 4.21
N SER A 105 -8.01 7.36 5.00
CA SER A 105 -8.10 7.35 6.47
C SER A 105 -9.16 8.35 6.97
N TYR A 106 -9.22 9.53 6.35
CA TYR A 106 -10.19 10.57 6.67
C TYR A 106 -11.64 10.09 6.41
N GLU A 107 -11.91 9.52 5.23
CA GLU A 107 -13.23 8.98 4.89
C GLU A 107 -13.67 7.86 5.86
N THR A 108 -12.73 7.01 6.28
CA THR A 108 -13.02 5.94 7.26
C THR A 108 -13.43 6.52 8.62
N ILE A 109 -12.73 7.54 9.11
CA ILE A 109 -13.05 8.20 10.39
C ILE A 109 -14.37 8.98 10.28
N LYS A 110 -14.57 9.70 9.18
CA LYS A 110 -15.80 10.46 8.92
C LYS A 110 -17.02 9.53 8.91
N HIS A 111 -16.94 8.37 8.26
CA HIS A 111 -18.01 7.37 8.28
C HIS A 111 -18.31 6.82 9.68
N GLN A 112 -17.33 6.74 10.57
CA GLN A 112 -17.54 6.34 11.98
C GLN A 112 -18.14 7.45 12.85
N CYS A 113 -17.97 8.72 12.46
CA CYS A 113 -18.51 9.87 13.19
C CYS A 113 -19.91 10.29 12.67
N GLU A 114 -20.20 10.16 11.38
CA GLU A 114 -21.47 10.58 10.76
C GLU A 114 -22.49 9.44 10.60
N GLY A 115 -22.06 8.17 10.59
CA GLY A 115 -22.95 7.01 10.56
C GLY A 115 -22.85 6.21 11.84
N GLU A 116 -23.99 5.76 12.38
CA GLU A 116 -24.03 4.71 13.41
C GLU A 116 -23.01 3.62 13.08
N ALA A 117 -22.08 3.36 14.01
CA ALA A 117 -21.03 2.38 13.81
C ALA A 117 -21.64 1.08 13.26
N PRO A 118 -21.11 0.49 12.18
CA PRO A 118 -21.65 -0.75 11.64
C PRO A 118 -21.53 -1.78 12.74
N VAL A 119 -22.66 -2.11 13.34
CA VAL A 119 -22.74 -3.06 14.45
C VAL A 119 -22.30 -4.39 13.85
N SER A 120 -21.06 -4.78 14.11
CA SER A 120 -20.58 -6.12 13.76
C SER A 120 -21.61 -7.13 14.28
N GLN A 121 -21.91 -8.19 13.52
CA GLN A 121 -22.94 -9.16 13.92
C GLN A 121 -22.72 -9.69 15.34
N LEU A 122 -21.46 -9.71 15.81
CA LEU A 122 -21.10 -9.99 17.19
C LEU A 122 -21.66 -8.96 18.18
N HIS A 123 -21.55 -7.66 17.91
CA HIS A 123 -22.13 -6.61 18.75
C HIS A 123 -23.66 -6.62 18.72
N ALA A 124 -24.28 -6.94 17.58
CA ALA A 124 -25.73 -7.08 17.49
C ALA A 124 -26.22 -8.28 18.32
N TYR A 125 -25.47 -9.38 18.29
CA TYR A 125 -25.72 -10.56 19.11
C TYR A 125 -25.51 -10.28 20.62
N ILE A 126 -24.44 -9.56 20.98
CA ILE A 126 -24.20 -9.14 22.37
C ILE A 126 -25.29 -8.20 22.87
N ALA A 127 -25.79 -7.28 22.03
CA ALA A 127 -26.89 -6.38 22.37
C ALA A 127 -28.24 -7.12 22.52
N GLN A 128 -28.41 -8.28 21.88
CA GLN A 128 -29.56 -9.17 22.08
C GLN A 128 -29.57 -9.84 23.45
N CYS A 129 -28.41 -9.97 24.12
CA CYS A 129 -28.34 -10.47 25.48
C CYS A 129 -28.78 -9.40 26.50
N LYS A 130 -30.05 -9.48 26.94
CA LYS A 130 -30.62 -8.69 28.05
C LYS A 130 -30.24 -9.18 29.45
N ASP A 131 -29.35 -10.18 29.55
CA ASP A 131 -29.06 -10.81 30.83
C ASP A 131 -28.21 -9.92 31.73
N SER A 132 -28.72 -9.65 32.94
CA SER A 132 -27.97 -8.89 33.95
C SER A 132 -26.73 -9.67 34.40
N PRO A 133 -25.58 -9.01 34.69
CA PRO A 133 -24.35 -9.66 35.14
C PRO A 133 -24.49 -10.44 36.46
N LYS A 134 -25.64 -10.35 37.14
CA LYS A 134 -25.98 -11.09 38.36
C LYS A 134 -26.91 -12.29 38.12
N SER A 135 -27.33 -12.57 36.89
CA SER A 135 -28.37 -13.57 36.59
C SER A 135 -27.92 -15.03 36.77
N GLY A 136 -26.62 -15.29 36.98
CA GLY A 136 -26.12 -16.65 37.28
C GLY A 136 -26.29 -17.70 36.18
N LYS A 137 -26.79 -17.34 34.99
CA LYS A 137 -27.06 -18.27 33.88
C LYS A 137 -25.83 -18.76 33.12
N TYR A 138 -24.62 -18.29 33.46
CA TYR A 138 -23.41 -18.60 32.71
C TYR A 138 -22.67 -19.88 33.13
N ARG A 139 -23.25 -20.69 34.02
CA ARG A 139 -22.63 -21.96 34.42
C ARG A 139 -23.65 -22.99 34.87
N ARG A 140 -24.07 -23.86 33.95
CA ARG A 140 -24.24 -25.29 34.20
C ARG A 140 -24.55 -26.04 32.90
N ASP A 141 -23.54 -26.70 32.36
CA ASP A 141 -23.73 -28.00 31.74
C ASP A 141 -24.37 -28.92 32.79
N SER A 142 -25.63 -29.32 32.61
CA SER A 142 -26.22 -30.51 33.22
C SER A 142 -27.54 -30.83 32.54
N ALA A 143 -27.64 -32.05 32.03
CA ALA A 143 -28.73 -32.62 31.29
C ALA A 143 -30.12 -32.52 31.97
N SER A 144 -31.16 -32.41 31.13
CA SER A 144 -32.44 -33.15 31.19
C SER A 144 -33.70 -32.29 30.97
N SER A 145 -34.55 -32.86 30.11
CA SER A 145 -36.01 -32.74 30.02
C SER A 145 -36.66 -31.55 29.29
N CYS A 146 -37.11 -31.87 28.07
CA CYS A 146 -38.42 -31.58 27.49
C CYS A 146 -38.86 -30.12 27.27
N SER A 147 -38.87 -29.72 25.99
CA SER A 147 -40.14 -29.52 25.25
C SER A 147 -39.86 -29.32 23.76
N VAL A 148 -40.26 -30.30 22.94
CA VAL A 148 -40.04 -30.39 21.47
C VAL A 148 -40.98 -29.44 20.68
N PHE A 149 -41.59 -28.44 21.31
CA PHE A 149 -42.73 -27.71 20.74
C PHE A 149 -42.48 -26.24 20.36
N CYS A 150 -41.25 -25.86 20.02
CA CYS A 150 -40.98 -24.49 19.55
C CYS A 150 -40.00 -24.44 18.37
N CYS A 151 -40.23 -25.32 17.38
CA CYS A 151 -39.69 -25.18 16.03
C CYS A 151 -40.84 -25.22 15.03
N CYS A 152 -41.50 -24.08 14.85
CA CYS A 152 -42.13 -23.62 13.61
C CYS A 152 -42.91 -22.34 13.92
N GLU A 153 -42.50 -21.20 13.37
CA GLU A 153 -43.35 -20.46 12.45
C GLU A 153 -42.51 -19.50 11.60
N ARG A 154 -42.71 -19.67 10.28
CA ARG A 154 -42.54 -18.79 9.12
C ARG A 154 -41.80 -17.46 9.26
#